data_AF-A0A8U0NJM9-F1
#
_entry.id   AF-A0A8U0NJM9-F1
#
_cell.length_a   1.000
_cell.length_b   1.000
_cell.length_c   1.000
_cell.angle_alpha   90.00
_cell.angle_beta   90.00
_cell.angle_gamma   90.00
#
_symmetry.space_group_name_H-M   'P 1'
#
loop_
_entity.id
_entity.type
_entity.pdbx_description
1 polymer ?
#
loop_
_entity_poly.entity_id
_entity_poly.type
_entity_poly.pdbx_seq_one_letter_code
_entity_poly.pdbx_strand_id
1 'polypeptide(L)'
;MTFLIVTVAWAAHTRLFQVVGKIDDTLALLNLACMMTITFLPFTFSLMVTFPEVPLGIFLFCMCVITIGAVQALIVVYAFHFPHLLNPQIESSTHRALYRQHILGIVLRGPALCFVAAGFSLFFYPLSYLLMATVIFLPYVSKVSSWCKGRLVGPQEPPAHSMEFFTFDLHEPLSKERVEAFSDGVYAIVATLLILDICEDNVPDPRDVKEKFHGSLVAALSVYGPHFLAYFGSFATVGLLWFAHHSLFLHIRKATQSMGLLNTLSLAFVGGLPLAYQQTSAFVRQPHDELESVRVSCAIIFLASIFQFAIWTTALLHEGETLQPSARFGGREHAFMFAKLALYPCASLLAFASTCFLSRFSTAIFHLMQIAVPFAFLLLRLLVRLGLALLCAMRGLAQPATQAEEDAHAPLLPAAC
;
A
#
# COMPACT_ATOMS: atom_id res chain seq x y z
N MET A 1 12.84 -5.02 -1.13
CA MET A 1 13.34 -5.00 0.27
C MET A 1 13.51 -3.58 0.79
N THR A 2 14.23 -2.69 0.08
CA THR A 2 14.41 -1.26 0.43
C THR A 2 13.11 -0.55 0.82
N PHE A 3 12.05 -0.65 0.02
CA PHE A 3 10.75 -0.03 0.30
C PHE A 3 10.15 -0.49 1.64
N LEU A 4 10.26 -1.78 1.97
CA LEU A 4 9.78 -2.33 3.22
C LEU A 4 10.57 -1.76 4.41
N ILE A 5 11.90 -1.68 4.30
CA ILE A 5 12.77 -1.09 5.34
C ILE A 5 12.35 0.35 5.65
N VAL A 6 12.18 1.17 4.62
CA VAL A 6 11.75 2.57 4.77
C VAL A 6 10.35 2.63 5.40
N THR A 7 9.46 1.72 5.03
CA THR A 7 8.10 1.67 5.62
C THR A 7 8.12 1.24 7.09
N VAL A 8 9.02 0.35 7.51
CA VAL A 8 9.21 0.03 8.94
C VAL A 8 9.72 1.26 9.70
N ALA A 9 10.70 1.97 9.16
CA ALA A 9 11.21 3.20 9.76
C ALA A 9 10.12 4.27 9.89
N TRP A 10 9.32 4.46 8.83
CA TRP A 10 8.16 5.35 8.83
C TRP A 10 7.09 4.92 9.84
N ALA A 11 6.80 3.62 9.96
CA ALA A 11 5.84 3.12 10.94
C ALA A 11 6.34 3.35 12.38
N ALA A 12 7.62 3.09 12.67
CA ALA A 12 8.22 3.39 13.98
C ALA A 12 8.14 4.89 14.30
N HIS A 13 8.47 5.74 13.31
CA HIS A 13 8.36 7.18 13.43
C HIS A 13 6.93 7.64 13.71
N THR A 14 5.93 7.15 12.97
CA THR A 14 4.52 7.55 13.20
C THR A 14 4.05 7.18 14.60
N ARG A 15 4.41 6.00 15.10
CA ARG A 15 4.12 5.59 16.48
C ARG A 15 4.76 6.49 17.52
N LEU A 16 6.02 6.85 17.31
CA LEU A 16 6.73 7.78 18.20
C LEU A 16 5.99 9.12 18.29
N PHE A 17 5.57 9.69 17.16
CA PHE A 17 4.89 10.98 17.16
C PHE A 17 3.43 10.94 17.62
N GLN A 18 2.76 9.78 17.61
CA GLN A 18 1.48 9.59 18.29
C GLN A 18 1.59 9.74 19.81
N VAL A 19 2.73 9.34 20.39
CA VAL A 19 3.06 9.54 21.81
C VAL A 19 3.45 10.98 22.09
N VAL A 20 4.30 11.55 21.24
CA VAL A 20 4.87 12.89 21.43
C VAL A 20 3.77 13.96 21.37
N GLY A 21 2.73 13.86 20.55
CA GLY A 21 1.56 14.76 20.61
C GLY A 21 1.82 16.18 20.08
N LYS A 22 2.66 16.99 20.74
CA LYS A 22 3.04 18.35 20.34
C LYS A 22 4.53 18.44 20.02
N ILE A 23 4.88 19.36 19.12
CA ILE A 23 6.26 19.54 18.62
C ILE A 23 6.76 20.92 19.01
N ASP A 24 7.98 20.99 19.54
CA ASP A 24 8.76 22.22 19.73
C ASP A 24 9.94 22.27 18.72
N ASP A 25 10.69 23.36 18.72
CA ASP A 25 11.80 23.56 17.77
C ASP A 25 12.90 22.49 17.95
N THR A 26 13.20 22.09 19.18
CA THR A 26 14.21 21.05 19.46
C THR A 26 13.77 19.69 18.91
N LEU A 27 12.53 19.27 19.16
CA LEU A 27 11.97 18.05 18.60
C LEU A 27 11.90 18.11 17.08
N ALA A 28 11.61 19.27 16.49
CA ALA A 28 11.63 19.45 15.05
C ALA A 28 13.04 19.24 14.47
N LEU A 29 14.09 19.77 15.11
CA LEU A 29 15.48 19.56 14.70
C LEU A 29 15.92 18.10 14.87
N LEU A 30 15.57 17.45 15.98
CA LEU A 30 15.83 16.02 16.18
C LEU A 30 15.10 15.16 15.16
N ASN A 31 13.87 15.52 14.82
CA ASN A 31 13.12 14.87 13.75
C ASN A 31 13.82 15.03 12.39
N LEU A 32 14.30 16.23 12.08
CA LEU A 32 15.02 16.50 10.84
C LEU A 32 16.32 15.69 10.76
N ALA A 33 17.06 15.55 11.86
CA ALA A 33 18.22 14.67 11.94
C ALA A 33 17.86 13.19 11.72
N CYS A 34 16.72 12.74 12.27
CA CYS A 34 16.18 11.40 12.04
C CYS A 34 15.86 11.17 10.55
N MET A 35 15.15 12.12 9.91
CA MET A 35 14.80 12.06 8.49
C MET A 35 16.05 12.03 7.61
N MET A 36 17.04 12.88 7.89
CA MET A 36 18.32 12.90 7.18
C MET A 36 19.01 11.52 7.23
N THR A 37 19.02 10.89 8.40
CA THR A 37 19.62 9.56 8.56
C THR A 37 18.82 8.47 7.80
N ILE A 38 17.49 8.53 7.84
CA ILE A 38 16.61 7.60 7.08
C ILE A 38 16.85 7.74 5.57
N THR A 39 17.02 8.96 5.06
CA THR A 39 17.29 9.19 3.62
C THR A 39 18.64 8.65 3.14
N PHE A 40 19.56 8.32 4.05
CA PHE A 40 20.84 7.69 3.71
C PHE A 40 20.77 6.16 3.61
N LEU A 41 19.69 5.52 4.11
CA LEU A 41 19.50 4.07 4.03
C LEU A 41 19.57 3.52 2.58
N PRO A 42 18.93 4.13 1.56
CA PRO A 42 19.02 3.65 0.18
C PRO A 42 20.46 3.59 -0.34
N PHE A 43 21.31 4.57 0.00
CA PHE A 43 22.71 4.57 -0.38
C PHE A 43 23.47 3.39 0.25
N THR A 44 23.30 3.15 1.55
CA THR A 44 23.94 2.02 2.22
C THR A 44 23.48 0.67 1.65
N PHE A 45 22.20 0.55 1.30
CA PHE A 45 21.67 -0.66 0.66
C PHE A 45 22.24 -0.84 -0.75
N SER A 46 22.40 0.25 -1.52
CA SER A 46 23.04 0.20 -2.83
C SER A 46 24.48 -0.31 -2.73
N LEU A 47 25.26 0.21 -1.78
CA LEU A 47 26.64 -0.24 -1.54
C LEU A 47 26.71 -1.73 -1.19
N MET A 48 25.76 -2.20 -0.38
CA MET A 48 25.64 -3.60 0.03
C MET A 48 25.27 -4.55 -1.11
N VAL A 49 24.45 -4.09 -2.07
CA VAL A 49 24.10 -4.89 -3.26
C VAL A 49 25.25 -4.93 -4.27
N THR A 50 25.97 -3.82 -4.45
CA THR A 50 27.09 -3.75 -5.39
C THR A 50 28.31 -4.55 -4.90
N PHE A 51 28.57 -4.54 -3.59
CA PHE A 51 29.73 -5.21 -2.99
C PHE A 51 29.31 -6.14 -1.84
N PRO A 52 28.61 -7.26 -2.13
CA PRO A 52 28.06 -8.13 -1.10
C PRO A 52 29.13 -8.84 -0.25
N GLU A 53 30.31 -9.07 -0.82
CA GLU A 53 31.43 -9.71 -0.11
C GLU A 53 32.21 -8.72 0.76
N VAL A 54 32.00 -7.40 0.59
CA VAL A 54 32.72 -6.37 1.34
C VAL A 54 31.88 -5.95 2.56
N PRO A 55 32.39 -6.12 3.80
CA PRO A 55 31.60 -5.88 5.01
C PRO A 55 31.22 -4.41 5.25
N LEU A 56 31.81 -3.48 4.49
CA LEU A 56 31.55 -2.04 4.63
C LEU A 56 30.07 -1.69 4.41
N GLY A 57 29.41 -2.30 3.43
CA GLY A 57 28.01 -2.02 3.11
C GLY A 57 27.07 -2.33 4.28
N ILE A 58 27.21 -3.53 4.85
CA ILE A 58 26.40 -3.97 5.99
C ILE A 58 26.75 -3.22 7.28
N PHE A 59 28.04 -2.91 7.48
CA PHE A 59 28.48 -2.08 8.62
C PHE A 59 27.83 -0.70 8.58
N LEU A 60 27.90 0.00 7.45
CA LEU A 60 27.29 1.33 7.29
C LEU A 60 25.77 1.29 7.45
N PHE A 61 25.11 0.26 6.90
CA PHE A 61 23.67 0.07 7.11
C PHE A 61 23.32 -0.09 8.59
N CYS A 62 24.05 -0.95 9.32
CA CYS A 62 23.83 -1.14 10.76
C CYS A 62 24.07 0.15 11.55
N MET A 63 25.12 0.90 11.23
CA MET A 63 25.40 2.20 11.87
C MET A 63 24.26 3.19 11.63
N CYS A 64 23.70 3.25 10.42
CA CYS A 64 22.54 4.11 10.15
C CYS A 64 21.33 3.74 11.01
N VAL A 65 21.00 2.45 11.12
CA VAL A 65 19.89 1.98 11.97
C VAL A 65 20.14 2.30 13.45
N ILE A 66 21.38 2.14 13.92
CA ILE A 66 21.77 2.50 15.30
C ILE A 66 21.60 4.00 15.53
N THR A 67 22.05 4.85 14.60
CA THR A 67 21.89 6.30 14.68
C THR A 67 20.42 6.72 14.67
N ILE A 68 19.59 6.12 13.81
CA ILE A 68 18.13 6.36 13.82
C ILE A 68 17.54 6.02 15.18
N GLY A 69 17.89 4.86 15.73
CA GLY A 69 17.45 4.42 17.05
C GLY A 69 17.88 5.34 18.18
N ALA A 70 19.13 5.81 18.14
CA ALA A 70 19.67 6.74 19.14
C ALA A 70 18.95 8.09 19.10
N VAL A 71 18.70 8.64 17.91
CA VAL A 71 17.95 9.89 17.74
C VAL A 71 16.50 9.73 18.20
N GLN A 72 15.84 8.63 17.84
CA GLN A 72 14.48 8.33 18.32
C GLN A 72 14.42 8.14 19.84
N ALA A 73 15.41 7.46 20.43
CA ALA A 73 15.53 7.34 21.88
C ALA A 73 15.72 8.71 22.56
N LEU A 74 16.51 9.60 21.97
CA LEU A 74 16.69 10.96 22.46
C LEU A 74 15.38 11.75 22.41
N ILE A 75 14.61 11.62 21.32
CA ILE A 75 13.26 12.20 21.20
C ILE A 75 12.35 11.70 22.33
N VAL A 76 12.33 10.39 22.60
CA VAL A 76 11.55 9.81 23.70
C VAL A 76 11.99 10.41 25.04
N VAL A 77 13.29 10.41 25.34
CA VAL A 77 13.81 10.93 26.62
C VAL A 77 13.47 12.41 26.79
N TYR A 78 13.61 13.21 25.73
CA TYR A 78 13.27 14.63 25.73
C TYR A 78 11.77 14.87 25.94
N ALA A 79 10.90 14.17 25.20
CA ALA A 79 9.46 14.31 25.32
C ALA A 79 8.95 13.91 26.72
N PHE A 80 9.53 12.88 27.33
CA PHE A 80 9.20 12.49 28.70
C PHE A 80 9.81 13.39 29.78
N HIS A 81 10.85 14.17 29.45
CA HIS A 81 11.39 15.20 30.34
C HIS A 81 10.47 16.42 30.41
N PHE A 82 9.75 16.74 29.34
CA PHE A 82 8.80 17.85 29.23
C PHE A 82 7.36 17.36 29.04
N PRO A 83 6.59 17.09 30.12
CA PRO A 83 5.30 16.41 30.03
C PRO A 83 4.25 17.10 29.17
N HIS A 84 4.31 18.43 29.06
CA HIS A 84 3.36 19.23 28.29
C HIS A 84 3.41 18.97 26.77
N LEU A 85 4.52 18.37 26.29
CA LEU A 85 4.67 17.98 24.89
C LEU A 85 3.80 16.76 24.59
N LEU A 86 3.81 15.76 25.49
CA LEU A 86 3.16 14.46 25.33
C LEU A 86 1.66 14.55 25.01
N ASN A 87 1.14 13.48 24.40
CA ASN A 87 -0.29 13.30 24.21
C ASN A 87 -1.04 13.37 25.57
N PRO A 88 -2.17 14.11 25.66
CA PRO A 88 -2.92 14.30 26.91
C PRO A 88 -3.25 13.01 27.66
N GLN A 89 -3.51 11.91 26.93
CA GLN A 89 -3.82 10.60 27.53
C GLN A 89 -2.63 10.02 28.32
N ILE A 90 -1.41 10.26 27.85
CA ILE A 90 -0.17 9.78 28.47
C ILE A 90 0.30 10.76 29.55
N GLU A 91 0.10 12.06 29.32
CA GLU A 91 0.40 13.13 30.29
C GLU A 91 -0.33 12.91 31.63
N SER A 92 -1.62 12.56 31.58
CA SER A 92 -2.45 12.33 32.78
C SER A 92 -2.22 10.98 33.46
N SER A 93 -1.36 10.11 32.92
CA SER A 93 -1.17 8.75 33.43
C SER A 93 -0.26 8.70 34.67
N THR A 94 -0.61 7.86 35.64
CA THR A 94 0.16 7.66 36.89
C THR A 94 1.48 6.91 36.65
N HIS A 95 1.59 6.14 35.56
CA HIS A 95 2.69 5.21 35.26
C HIS A 95 3.67 5.70 34.17
N ARG A 96 3.93 7.01 34.09
CA ARG A 96 4.80 7.63 33.04
C ARG A 96 6.19 7.00 32.93
N ALA A 97 6.81 6.61 34.06
CA ALA A 97 8.13 5.99 34.06
C ALA A 97 8.13 4.60 33.37
N LEU A 98 7.06 3.82 33.55
CA LEU A 98 6.90 2.52 32.91
C LEU A 98 6.67 2.69 31.39
N TYR A 99 5.83 3.65 30.99
CA TYR A 99 5.64 3.99 29.57
C TYR A 99 6.97 4.37 28.89
N ARG A 100 7.78 5.22 29.54
CA ARG A 100 9.10 5.62 29.04
C ARG A 100 10.01 4.40 28.82
N GLN A 101 10.15 3.54 29.82
CA GLN A 101 11.01 2.34 29.73
C GLN A 101 10.55 1.39 28.63
N HIS A 102 9.23 1.21 28.52
CA HIS A 102 8.65 0.31 27.54
C HIS A 102 8.84 0.81 26.09
N ILE A 103 8.56 2.09 25.83
CA ILE A 103 8.78 2.72 24.51
C ILE A 103 10.26 2.68 24.14
N LEU A 104 11.14 3.00 25.08
CA LEU A 104 12.58 2.96 24.86
C LEU A 104 13.06 1.54 24.51
N GLY A 105 12.53 0.51 25.17
CA GLY A 105 12.83 -0.89 24.85
C GLY A 105 12.44 -1.28 23.43
N ILE A 106 11.29 -0.80 22.95
CA ILE A 106 10.82 -1.07 21.58
C ILE A 106 11.69 -0.37 20.54
N VAL A 107 11.97 0.92 20.75
CA VAL A 107 12.79 1.75 19.85
C VAL A 107 14.23 1.20 19.78
N LEU A 108 14.80 0.74 20.90
CA LEU A 108 16.18 0.26 20.96
C LEU A 108 16.36 -1.21 20.53
N ARG A 109 15.30 -2.01 20.42
CA ARG A 109 15.40 -3.44 20.06
C ARG A 109 16.07 -3.68 18.71
N GLY A 110 15.64 -2.95 17.66
CA GLY A 110 16.23 -3.02 16.33
C GLY A 110 17.70 -2.58 16.31
N PRO A 111 18.02 -1.38 16.82
CA PRO A 111 19.38 -0.89 17.01
C PRO A 111 20.30 -1.86 17.77
N ALA A 112 19.81 -2.50 18.84
CA ALA A 112 20.59 -3.47 19.59
C ALA A 112 20.96 -4.70 18.76
N LEU A 113 20.02 -5.22 17.96
CA LEU A 113 20.30 -6.31 17.01
C LEU A 113 21.27 -5.86 15.91
N CYS A 114 21.13 -4.64 15.40
CA CYS A 114 22.06 -4.07 14.42
C CYS A 114 23.46 -3.82 15.00
N PHE A 115 23.58 -3.49 16.29
CA PHE A 115 24.86 -3.36 16.97
C PHE A 115 25.59 -4.70 17.02
N VAL A 116 24.87 -5.78 17.36
CA VAL A 116 25.41 -7.14 17.31
C VAL A 116 25.79 -7.52 15.87
N ALA A 117 24.94 -7.21 14.89
CA ALA A 117 25.21 -7.47 13.46
C ALA A 117 26.43 -6.69 12.94
N ALA A 118 26.62 -5.44 13.36
CA ALA A 118 27.78 -4.62 13.02
C ALA A 118 29.06 -5.24 13.58
N GLY A 119 29.04 -5.73 14.82
CA GLY A 119 30.17 -6.47 15.41
C GLY A 119 30.53 -7.71 14.61
N PHE A 120 29.54 -8.54 14.26
CA PHE A 120 29.78 -9.75 13.45
C PHE A 120 30.16 -9.46 12.00
N SER A 121 29.86 -8.28 11.45
CA SER A 121 30.20 -7.95 10.06
C SER A 121 31.71 -8.05 9.77
N LEU A 122 32.56 -7.76 10.77
CA LEU A 122 34.01 -7.77 10.64
C LEU A 122 34.63 -9.17 10.74
N PHE A 123 33.91 -10.13 11.35
CA PHE A 123 34.43 -11.46 11.63
C PHE A 123 33.74 -12.56 10.80
N PHE A 124 32.43 -12.44 10.57
CA PHE A 124 31.61 -13.45 9.91
C PHE A 124 30.37 -12.80 9.25
N TYR A 125 30.57 -12.30 8.02
CA TYR A 125 29.54 -11.57 7.28
C TYR A 125 28.23 -12.35 7.03
N PRO A 126 28.18 -13.68 6.82
CA PRO A 126 26.92 -14.38 6.57
C PRO A 126 25.93 -14.29 7.75
N LEU A 127 26.44 -14.33 8.99
CA LEU A 127 25.61 -14.15 10.18
C LEU A 127 25.08 -12.72 10.32
N SER A 128 25.88 -11.73 9.92
CA SER A 128 25.44 -10.33 9.89
C SER A 128 24.25 -10.14 8.93
N TYR A 129 24.30 -10.75 7.75
CA TYR A 129 23.17 -10.76 6.80
C TYR A 129 21.93 -11.46 7.37
N LEU A 130 22.09 -12.58 8.08
CA LEU A 130 20.98 -13.28 8.72
C LEU A 130 20.32 -12.43 9.83
N LEU A 131 21.13 -11.76 10.66
CA LEU A 131 20.65 -10.87 11.71
C LEU A 131 19.92 -9.66 11.11
N MET A 132 20.46 -9.06 10.05
CA MET A 132 19.81 -7.97 9.33
C MET A 132 18.46 -8.42 8.72
N ALA A 133 18.43 -9.57 8.05
CA ALA A 133 17.19 -10.13 7.52
C ALA A 133 16.15 -10.32 8.65
N THR A 134 16.59 -10.79 9.82
CA THR A 134 15.73 -10.90 11.00
C THR A 134 15.18 -9.53 11.42
N VAL A 135 16.00 -8.48 11.51
CA VAL A 135 15.54 -7.12 11.85
C VAL A 135 14.48 -6.61 10.86
N ILE A 136 14.64 -6.91 9.57
CA ILE A 136 13.73 -6.46 8.51
C ILE A 136 12.42 -7.25 8.52
N PHE A 137 12.48 -8.58 8.60
CA PHE A 137 11.31 -9.44 8.45
C PHE A 137 10.54 -9.67 9.75
N LEU A 138 11.19 -9.60 10.92
CA LEU A 138 10.54 -9.87 12.21
C LEU A 138 9.28 -9.02 12.46
N PRO A 139 9.25 -7.70 12.18
CA PRO A 139 8.04 -6.89 12.35
C PRO A 139 6.89 -7.30 11.42
N TYR A 140 7.19 -7.86 10.25
CA TYR A 140 6.19 -8.33 9.30
C TYR A 140 5.68 -9.72 9.68
N VAL A 141 6.59 -10.63 10.06
CA VAL A 141 6.25 -11.97 10.55
C VAL A 141 5.38 -11.87 11.81
N SER A 142 5.70 -10.97 12.74
CA SER A 142 4.89 -10.74 13.94
C SER A 142 3.49 -10.21 13.62
N LYS A 143 3.35 -9.37 12.59
CA LYS A 143 2.04 -8.86 12.13
C LYS A 143 1.21 -9.94 11.46
N VAL A 144 1.84 -10.78 10.65
CA VAL A 144 1.17 -11.89 9.97
C VAL A 144 0.74 -12.94 11.00
N SER A 145 1.61 -13.26 11.96
CA SER A 145 1.28 -14.23 13.01
C SER A 145 0.16 -13.74 13.94
N SER A 146 0.15 -12.44 14.31
CA SER A 146 -0.93 -11.86 15.10
C SER A 146 -2.25 -11.86 14.33
N TRP A 147 -2.23 -11.51 13.04
CA TRP A 147 -3.40 -11.58 12.17
C TRP A 147 -3.92 -13.01 12.02
N CYS A 148 -3.06 -13.98 11.75
CA CYS A 148 -3.43 -15.41 11.66
C CYS A 148 -4.00 -15.92 12.99
N LYS A 149 -3.38 -15.58 14.12
CA LYS A 149 -3.84 -15.97 15.45
C LYS A 149 -5.22 -15.40 15.77
N GLY A 150 -5.44 -14.11 15.47
CA GLY A 150 -6.75 -13.48 15.65
C GLY A 150 -7.85 -14.10 14.78
N ARG A 151 -7.50 -14.62 13.61
CA ARG A 151 -8.44 -15.33 12.73
C ARG A 151 -8.74 -16.77 13.19
N LEU A 152 -7.74 -17.47 13.74
CA LEU A 152 -7.85 -18.87 14.16
C LEU A 152 -8.47 -19.04 15.55
N VAL A 153 -8.23 -18.11 16.47
CA VAL A 153 -8.58 -18.27 17.90
C VAL A 153 -9.91 -17.59 18.28
N GLY A 154 -10.52 -16.80 17.39
CA GLY A 154 -11.71 -16.01 17.71
C GLY A 154 -11.41 -14.87 18.70
N PRO A 155 -12.39 -13.99 19.00
CA PRO A 155 -12.19 -12.89 19.95
C PRO A 155 -11.98 -13.48 21.35
N GLN A 156 -10.75 -13.41 21.86
CA GLN A 156 -10.44 -13.84 23.22
C GLN A 156 -10.80 -12.70 24.17
N GLU A 157 -11.74 -12.92 25.09
CA GLU A 157 -11.94 -12.01 26.23
C GLU A 157 -10.62 -11.93 27.01
N PRO A 158 -10.14 -10.71 27.36
CA PRO A 158 -8.90 -10.56 28.08
C PRO A 158 -9.02 -11.25 29.45
N PRO A 159 -8.03 -12.06 29.87
CA PRO A 159 -8.11 -12.78 31.13
C PRO A 159 -8.17 -11.81 32.31
N ALA A 160 -9.20 -11.96 33.15
CA ALA A 160 -9.34 -11.23 34.39
C ALA A 160 -8.16 -11.53 35.32
N HIS A 161 -7.51 -10.48 35.81
CA HIS A 161 -6.48 -10.50 36.84
C HIS A 161 -5.17 -11.23 36.50
N SER A 162 -4.45 -10.72 35.51
CA SER A 162 -2.98 -10.65 35.59
C SER A 162 -2.58 -9.24 35.17
N MET A 163 -1.74 -8.59 35.97
CA MET A 163 -1.27 -7.20 35.82
C MET A 163 -1.37 -6.68 34.39
N GLU A 164 -2.09 -5.56 34.20
CA GLU A 164 -2.13 -4.78 32.97
C GLU A 164 -0.71 -4.32 32.57
N PHE A 165 0.09 -5.23 32.05
CA PHE A 165 1.16 -4.92 31.12
C PHE A 165 0.45 -4.50 29.84
N PHE A 166 0.03 -3.25 29.80
CA PHE A 166 -0.28 -2.55 28.55
C PHE A 166 0.99 -2.60 27.71
N THR A 167 1.12 -3.64 26.89
CA THR A 167 1.99 -3.66 25.73
C THR A 167 1.65 -2.44 24.92
N PHE A 168 2.66 -1.63 24.56
CA PHE A 168 2.56 -0.70 23.44
C PHE A 168 1.91 -1.47 22.29
N ASP A 169 0.63 -1.20 22.08
CA ASP A 169 -0.24 -2.20 21.51
C ASP A 169 0.06 -2.28 20.01
N LEU A 170 0.52 -3.45 19.55
CA LEU A 170 0.58 -3.74 18.11
C LEU A 170 -0.81 -3.51 17.47
N HIS A 171 -1.89 -3.53 18.27
CA HIS A 171 -3.27 -3.28 17.86
C HIS A 171 -3.72 -1.81 17.83
N GLU A 172 -2.92 -0.84 18.27
CA GLU A 172 -3.33 0.57 18.17
C GLU A 172 -3.50 0.93 16.68
N PRO A 173 -4.59 1.60 16.25
CA PRO A 173 -4.75 1.96 14.84
C PRO A 173 -3.62 2.87 14.37
N LEU A 174 -3.17 2.71 13.13
CA LEU A 174 -2.29 3.70 12.51
C LEU A 174 -3.11 4.97 12.28
N SER A 175 -2.47 6.14 12.40
CA SER A 175 -3.12 7.38 11.98
C SER A 175 -3.49 7.28 10.51
N LYS A 176 -4.80 7.41 10.22
CA LYS A 176 -5.36 7.37 8.87
C LYS A 176 -4.69 8.41 7.98
N GLU A 177 -4.57 9.64 8.46
CA GLU A 177 -3.98 10.77 7.75
C GLU A 177 -2.53 10.48 7.34
N ARG A 178 -1.75 9.83 8.22
CA ARG A 178 -0.37 9.46 7.91
C ARG A 178 -0.30 8.40 6.82
N VAL A 179 -1.20 7.41 6.87
CA VAL A 179 -1.29 6.36 5.83
C VAL A 179 -1.70 6.95 4.49
N GLU A 180 -2.68 7.85 4.47
CA GLU A 180 -3.11 8.58 3.27
C GLU A 180 -1.96 9.41 2.69
N ALA A 181 -1.31 10.25 3.50
CA ALA A 181 -0.20 11.09 3.06
C ALA A 181 0.99 10.29 2.50
N PHE A 182 1.34 9.16 3.13
CA PHE A 182 2.38 8.28 2.59
C PHE A 182 1.97 7.64 1.26
N SER A 183 0.71 7.22 1.14
CA SER A 183 0.17 6.65 -0.10
C SER A 183 0.17 7.67 -1.23
N ASP A 184 -0.33 8.88 -0.98
CA ASP A 184 -0.34 10.00 -1.94
C ASP A 184 1.07 10.33 -2.43
N GLY A 185 2.05 10.36 -1.53
CA GLY A 185 3.45 10.56 -1.87
C GLY A 185 4.00 9.48 -2.82
N VAL A 186 3.68 8.21 -2.60
CA VAL A 186 4.11 7.11 -3.48
C VAL A 186 3.47 7.23 -4.87
N TYR A 187 2.16 7.49 -4.94
CA TYR A 187 1.46 7.69 -6.22
C TYR A 187 2.02 8.89 -7.00
N ALA A 188 2.31 10.00 -6.31
CA ALA A 188 2.92 11.18 -6.92
C ALA A 188 4.31 10.87 -7.49
N ILE A 189 5.18 10.19 -6.73
CA ILE A 189 6.51 9.79 -7.22
C ILE A 189 6.39 8.88 -8.43
N VAL A 190 5.51 7.88 -8.39
CA VAL A 190 5.28 6.98 -9.54
C VAL A 190 4.84 7.76 -10.78
N ALA A 191 3.89 8.69 -10.65
CA ALA A 191 3.47 9.55 -11.75
C ALA A 191 4.63 10.41 -12.30
N THR A 192 5.49 10.95 -11.42
CA THR A 192 6.67 11.73 -11.85
C THR A 192 7.71 10.88 -12.58
N LEU A 193 7.93 9.63 -12.15
CA LEU A 193 8.86 8.72 -12.84
C LEU A 193 8.37 8.39 -14.26
N LEU A 194 7.05 8.25 -14.46
CA LEU A 194 6.47 8.01 -15.79
C LEU A 194 6.71 9.17 -16.78
N ILE A 195 6.57 10.41 -16.33
CA ILE A 195 6.80 11.57 -17.21
C ILE A 195 8.30 11.81 -17.44
N LEU A 196 9.16 11.54 -16.45
CA LEU A 196 10.61 11.66 -16.62
C LEU A 196 11.13 10.69 -17.69
N ASP A 197 10.61 9.47 -17.74
CA ASP A 197 10.94 8.47 -18.76
C ASP A 197 10.62 8.99 -20.18
N ILE A 198 9.45 9.60 -20.38
CA ILE A 198 9.09 10.28 -21.63
C ILE A 198 10.03 11.46 -21.93
N CYS A 199 10.36 12.26 -20.93
CA CYS A 199 11.23 13.43 -21.11
C CYS A 199 12.66 13.05 -21.49
N GLU A 200 13.14 11.89 -21.04
CA GLU A 200 14.48 11.38 -21.36
C GLU A 200 14.53 10.75 -22.76
N ASP A 201 13.54 9.90 -23.10
CA ASP A 201 13.60 9.08 -24.32
C ASP A 201 12.96 9.69 -25.57
N ASN A 202 12.02 10.63 -25.41
CA ASN A 202 11.17 11.12 -26.52
C ASN A 202 11.46 12.57 -26.93
N VAL A 203 12.47 13.22 -26.35
CA VAL A 203 12.93 14.54 -26.78
C VAL A 203 13.99 14.36 -27.87
N PRO A 204 13.72 14.73 -29.14
CA PRO A 204 14.65 14.47 -30.23
C PRO A 204 15.87 15.39 -30.18
N ASP A 205 17.06 14.86 -30.49
CA ASP A 205 18.29 15.65 -30.59
C ASP A 205 18.19 16.63 -31.79
N PRO A 206 18.60 17.91 -31.64
CA PRO A 206 18.59 18.88 -32.73
C PRO A 206 19.29 18.41 -34.01
N ARG A 207 20.37 17.61 -33.89
CA ARG A 207 21.09 17.00 -35.02
C ARG A 207 20.22 15.98 -35.74
N ASP A 208 19.55 15.11 -34.98
CA ASP A 208 18.63 14.10 -35.52
C ASP A 208 17.45 14.75 -36.25
N VAL A 209 16.88 15.83 -35.70
CA VAL A 209 15.81 16.59 -36.39
C VAL A 209 16.30 17.15 -37.71
N LYS A 210 17.53 17.68 -37.74
CA LYS A 210 18.12 18.26 -38.94
C LYS A 210 18.48 17.21 -40.00
N GLU A 211 19.10 16.11 -39.60
CA GLU A 211 19.63 15.09 -40.49
C GLU A 211 18.55 14.10 -40.97
N LYS A 212 17.72 13.58 -40.05
CA LYS A 212 16.73 12.54 -40.35
C LYS A 212 15.38 13.11 -40.81
N PHE A 213 15.02 14.31 -40.34
CA PHE A 213 13.70 14.91 -40.59
C PHE A 213 13.77 16.23 -41.37
N HIS A 214 14.92 16.54 -41.98
CA HIS A 214 15.14 17.76 -42.79
C HIS A 214 14.79 19.06 -42.06
N GLY A 215 14.98 19.11 -40.73
CA GLY A 215 14.65 20.26 -39.90
C GLY A 215 13.18 20.36 -39.48
N SER A 216 12.32 19.40 -39.83
CA SER A 216 10.91 19.38 -39.44
C SER A 216 10.71 18.71 -38.09
N LEU A 217 10.50 19.52 -37.04
CA LEU A 217 10.17 19.01 -35.71
C LEU A 217 8.82 18.27 -35.67
N VAL A 218 7.84 18.70 -36.48
CA VAL A 218 6.52 18.06 -36.54
C VAL A 218 6.65 16.62 -37.06
N ALA A 219 7.48 16.41 -38.09
CA ALA A 219 7.74 15.07 -38.61
C ALA A 219 8.42 14.19 -37.54
N ALA A 220 9.42 14.74 -36.83
CA ALA A 220 10.07 14.03 -35.72
C ALA A 220 9.08 13.63 -34.62
N LEU A 221 8.23 14.56 -34.16
CA LEU A 221 7.25 14.31 -33.10
C LEU A 221 6.16 13.31 -33.50
N SER A 222 5.78 13.27 -34.78
CA SER A 222 4.77 12.33 -35.28
C SER A 222 5.19 10.86 -35.11
N VAL A 223 6.49 10.58 -35.18
CA VAL A 223 7.05 9.23 -34.95
C VAL A 223 6.91 8.80 -33.49
N TYR A 224 7.00 9.74 -32.54
CA TYR A 224 6.87 9.46 -31.11
C TYR A 224 5.43 9.45 -30.60
N GLY A 225 4.44 9.76 -31.44
CA GLY A 225 3.01 9.83 -31.08
C GLY A 225 2.49 8.66 -30.23
N PRO A 226 2.76 7.39 -30.59
CA PRO A 226 2.33 6.23 -29.80
C PRO A 226 2.89 6.19 -28.37
N HIS A 227 4.10 6.72 -28.13
CA HIS A 227 4.70 6.79 -26.79
C HIS A 227 3.95 7.75 -25.88
N PHE A 228 3.53 8.91 -26.41
CA PHE A 228 2.69 9.85 -25.65
C PHE A 228 1.35 9.22 -25.26
N LEU A 229 0.73 8.44 -26.16
CA LEU A 229 -0.51 7.73 -25.86
C LEU A 229 -0.31 6.65 -24.77
N ALA A 230 0.79 5.90 -24.85
CA ALA A 230 1.17 4.93 -23.82
C ALA A 230 1.37 5.59 -22.45
N TYR A 231 2.00 6.77 -22.42
CA TYR A 231 2.13 7.57 -21.21
C TYR A 231 0.77 7.93 -20.61
N PHE A 232 -0.18 8.45 -21.40
CA PHE A 232 -1.51 8.80 -20.90
C PHE A 232 -2.25 7.57 -20.35
N GLY A 233 -2.11 6.39 -20.97
CA GLY A 233 -2.66 5.14 -20.45
C GLY A 233 -2.07 4.75 -19.09
N SER A 234 -0.74 4.82 -18.95
CA SER A 234 -0.05 4.53 -17.68
C SER A 234 -0.41 5.53 -16.58
N PHE A 235 -0.43 6.82 -16.91
CA PHE A 235 -0.84 7.88 -15.99
C PHE A 235 -2.29 7.68 -15.54
N ALA A 236 -3.20 7.34 -16.46
CA ALA A 236 -4.58 7.00 -16.12
C ALA A 236 -4.66 5.79 -15.18
N THR A 237 -3.85 4.75 -15.42
CA THR A 237 -3.80 3.57 -14.53
C THR A 237 -3.35 3.95 -13.11
N VAL A 238 -2.28 4.71 -12.97
CA VAL A 238 -1.81 5.21 -11.66
C VAL A 238 -2.88 6.06 -10.98
N GLY A 239 -3.46 7.02 -11.71
CA GLY A 239 -4.49 7.92 -11.19
C GLY A 239 -5.78 7.20 -10.77
N LEU A 240 -6.19 6.16 -11.48
CA LEU A 240 -7.38 5.38 -11.13
C LEU A 240 -7.14 4.42 -9.96
N LEU A 241 -5.94 3.85 -9.84
CA LEU A 241 -5.54 3.10 -8.64
C LEU A 241 -5.49 4.01 -7.40
N TRP A 242 -4.96 5.23 -7.54
CA TRP A 242 -5.02 6.25 -6.50
C TRP A 242 -6.46 6.62 -6.17
N PHE A 243 -7.32 6.84 -7.18
CA PHE A 243 -8.73 7.18 -6.96
C PHE A 243 -9.50 6.08 -6.22
N ALA A 244 -9.22 4.81 -6.54
CA ALA A 244 -9.78 3.67 -5.85
C ALA A 244 -9.33 3.62 -4.37
N HIS A 245 -8.03 3.83 -4.12
CA HIS A 245 -7.46 3.93 -2.79
C HIS A 245 -8.05 5.10 -1.98
N HIS A 246 -8.07 6.31 -2.55
CA HIS A 246 -8.67 7.48 -1.93
C HIS A 246 -10.14 7.27 -1.58
N SER A 247 -10.93 6.71 -2.52
CA SER A 247 -12.33 6.37 -2.28
C SER A 247 -12.52 5.37 -1.15
N LEU A 248 -11.62 4.38 -1.03
CA LEU A 248 -11.62 3.40 0.04
C LEU A 248 -11.34 4.06 1.38
N PHE A 249 -10.29 4.87 1.47
CA PHE A 249 -9.90 5.51 2.72
C PHE A 249 -10.89 6.60 3.18
N LEU A 250 -11.63 7.26 2.28
CA LEU A 250 -12.76 8.11 2.65
C LEU A 250 -13.83 7.36 3.48
N HIS A 251 -14.05 6.07 3.20
CA HIS A 251 -15.03 5.24 3.90
C HIS A 251 -14.46 4.49 5.12
N ILE A 252 -13.14 4.53 5.32
CA ILE A 252 -12.47 3.95 6.48
C ILE A 252 -12.53 4.95 7.65
N ARG A 253 -13.06 4.49 8.79
CA ARG A 253 -13.07 5.22 10.07
C ARG A 253 -11.80 5.00 10.88
N LYS A 254 -11.34 3.74 10.96
CA LYS A 254 -10.17 3.33 11.75
C LYS A 254 -9.28 2.40 10.93
N ALA A 255 -8.03 2.80 10.71
CA ALA A 255 -7.07 1.99 9.97
C ALA A 255 -6.40 0.97 10.91
N THR A 256 -6.78 -0.31 10.76
CA THR A 256 -6.19 -1.39 11.54
C THR A 256 -4.78 -1.73 11.06
N GLN A 257 -4.02 -2.45 11.89
CA GLN A 257 -2.66 -2.85 11.56
C GLN A 257 -2.58 -3.76 10.33
N SER A 258 -3.54 -4.67 10.17
CA SER A 258 -3.64 -5.56 8.99
C SER A 258 -3.89 -4.77 7.72
N MET A 259 -4.80 -3.78 7.77
CA MET A 259 -5.03 -2.85 6.66
C MET A 259 -3.76 -2.06 6.32
N GLY A 260 -2.99 -1.63 7.32
CA GLY A 260 -1.69 -0.96 7.11
C GLY A 260 -0.64 -1.86 6.44
N LEU A 261 -0.59 -3.15 6.78
CA LEU A 261 0.28 -4.12 6.12
C LEU A 261 -0.13 -4.32 4.64
N LEU A 262 -1.42 -4.54 4.39
CA LEU A 262 -1.95 -4.69 3.04
C LEU A 262 -1.73 -3.42 2.20
N ASN A 263 -1.87 -2.24 2.81
CA ASN A 263 -1.55 -0.97 2.16
C ASN A 263 -0.06 -0.89 1.78
N THR A 264 0.83 -1.29 2.69
CA THR A 264 2.27 -1.33 2.42
C THR A 264 2.59 -2.24 1.23
N LEU A 265 1.97 -3.42 1.16
CA LEU A 265 2.14 -4.34 0.04
C LEU A 265 1.58 -3.76 -1.26
N SER A 266 0.38 -3.18 -1.23
CA SER A 266 -0.20 -2.48 -2.39
C SER A 266 0.76 -1.41 -2.92
N LEU A 267 1.25 -0.52 -2.06
CA LEU A 267 2.17 0.56 -2.45
C LEU A 267 3.51 0.05 -2.97
N ALA A 268 4.03 -1.06 -2.41
CA ALA A 268 5.25 -1.68 -2.92
C ALA A 268 5.10 -2.15 -4.37
N PHE A 269 3.93 -2.68 -4.76
CA PHE A 269 3.65 -3.06 -6.14
C PHE A 269 3.28 -1.87 -7.03
N VAL A 270 2.60 -0.84 -6.49
CA VAL A 270 2.37 0.44 -7.20
C VAL A 270 3.71 1.08 -7.57
N GLY A 271 4.71 1.03 -6.69
CA GLY A 271 6.08 1.48 -6.98
C GLY A 271 6.76 0.75 -8.16
N GLY A 272 6.25 -0.42 -8.55
CA GLY A 272 6.71 -1.16 -9.73
C GLY A 272 6.02 -0.79 -11.04
N LEU A 273 5.00 0.08 -11.02
CA LEU A 273 4.30 0.50 -12.25
C LEU A 273 5.19 1.20 -13.29
N PRO A 274 6.21 2.00 -12.92
CA PRO A 274 7.14 2.55 -13.91
C PRO A 274 7.88 1.46 -14.71
N LEU A 275 8.22 0.34 -14.07
CA LEU A 275 8.84 -0.80 -14.75
C LEU A 275 7.88 -1.43 -15.78
N ALA A 276 6.62 -1.63 -15.41
CA ALA A 276 5.57 -2.13 -16.32
C ALA A 276 5.42 -1.20 -17.53
N TYR A 277 5.44 0.11 -17.30
CA TYR A 277 5.37 1.11 -18.36
C TYR A 277 6.60 1.10 -19.27
N GLN A 278 7.81 1.11 -18.72
CA GLN A 278 9.05 1.09 -19.50
C GLN A 278 9.09 -0.13 -20.43
N GLN A 279 8.74 -1.31 -19.90
CA GLN A 279 8.65 -2.54 -20.70
C GLN A 279 7.54 -2.47 -21.77
N THR A 280 6.44 -1.77 -21.48
CA THR A 280 5.37 -1.53 -22.46
C THR A 280 5.80 -0.54 -23.55
N SER A 281 6.54 0.51 -23.21
CA SER A 281 7.06 1.48 -24.17
C SER A 281 8.14 0.85 -25.07
N ALA A 282 8.89 -0.11 -24.53
CA ALA A 282 9.90 -0.88 -25.25
C ALA A 282 9.31 -1.85 -26.30
N PHE A 283 8.00 -2.15 -26.27
CA PHE A 283 7.31 -2.90 -27.33
C PHE A 283 7.57 -2.30 -28.71
N VAL A 284 7.68 -0.97 -28.79
CA VAL A 284 7.97 -0.26 -30.06
C VAL A 284 9.39 -0.59 -30.58
N ARG A 285 10.32 -1.00 -29.71
CA ARG A 285 11.73 -1.28 -30.05
C ARG A 285 12.01 -2.77 -30.30
N GLN A 286 11.36 -3.71 -29.60
CA GLN A 286 11.64 -5.16 -29.70
C GLN A 286 10.36 -6.03 -29.68
N PRO A 287 9.85 -6.48 -30.84
CA PRO A 287 8.58 -7.22 -30.94
C PRO A 287 8.59 -8.67 -30.40
N HIS A 288 9.77 -9.27 -30.18
CA HIS A 288 9.86 -10.70 -29.86
C HIS A 288 9.49 -11.06 -28.41
N ASP A 289 9.48 -10.11 -27.46
CA ASP A 289 9.17 -10.32 -26.04
C ASP A 289 7.85 -9.63 -25.58
N GLU A 290 6.97 -9.29 -26.53
CA GLU A 290 5.73 -8.56 -26.25
C GLU A 290 4.83 -9.25 -25.21
N LEU A 291 4.72 -10.58 -25.31
CA LEU A 291 3.86 -11.39 -24.45
C LEU A 291 4.28 -11.34 -22.97
N GLU A 292 5.58 -11.44 -22.71
CA GLU A 292 6.13 -11.48 -21.35
C GLU A 292 5.98 -10.13 -20.67
N SER A 293 6.21 -9.02 -21.37
CA SER A 293 6.02 -7.69 -20.79
C SER A 293 4.53 -7.35 -20.53
N VAL A 294 3.59 -7.82 -21.38
CA VAL A 294 2.14 -7.73 -21.06
C VAL A 294 1.81 -8.52 -19.80
N ARG A 295 2.38 -9.72 -19.64
CA ARG A 295 2.17 -10.57 -18.44
C ARG A 295 2.70 -9.92 -17.18
N VAL A 296 3.92 -9.38 -17.23
CA VAL A 296 4.55 -8.65 -16.12
C VAL A 296 3.72 -7.42 -15.74
N SER A 297 3.29 -6.63 -16.73
CA SER A 297 2.44 -5.45 -16.51
C SER A 297 1.11 -5.82 -15.86
N CYS A 298 0.42 -6.85 -16.38
CA CYS A 298 -0.82 -7.34 -15.78
C CYS A 298 -0.61 -7.86 -14.35
N ALA A 299 0.49 -8.58 -14.09
CA ALA A 299 0.80 -9.09 -12.76
C ALA A 299 1.05 -7.97 -11.75
N ILE A 300 1.78 -6.92 -12.14
CA ILE A 300 2.04 -5.75 -11.28
C ILE A 300 0.73 -5.01 -10.96
N ILE A 301 -0.10 -4.73 -11.98
CA ILE A 301 -1.40 -4.06 -11.80
C ILE A 301 -2.33 -4.92 -10.92
N PHE A 302 -2.36 -6.23 -11.13
CA PHE A 302 -3.14 -7.17 -10.32
C PHE A 302 -2.68 -7.13 -8.86
N LEU A 303 -1.38 -7.27 -8.59
CA LEU A 303 -0.84 -7.26 -7.23
C LEU A 303 -1.05 -5.89 -6.54
N ALA A 304 -0.87 -4.78 -7.26
CA ALA A 304 -1.14 -3.45 -6.74
C ALA A 304 -2.60 -3.28 -6.30
N SER A 305 -3.55 -3.81 -7.07
CA SER A 305 -4.99 -3.62 -6.86
C SER A 305 -5.64 -4.65 -5.94
N ILE A 306 -5.22 -5.93 -5.99
CA ILE A 306 -5.79 -6.99 -5.15
C ILE A 306 -5.55 -6.74 -3.65
N PHE A 307 -4.43 -6.12 -3.28
CA PHE A 307 -4.19 -5.74 -1.90
C PHE A 307 -5.12 -4.61 -1.42
N GLN A 308 -5.54 -3.68 -2.30
CA GLN A 308 -6.57 -2.70 -1.94
C GLN A 308 -7.93 -3.36 -1.74
N PHE A 309 -8.28 -4.33 -2.60
CA PHE A 309 -9.47 -5.14 -2.41
C PHE A 309 -9.41 -5.97 -1.11
N ALA A 310 -8.22 -6.47 -0.75
CA ALA A 310 -8.00 -7.15 0.53
C ALA A 310 -8.15 -6.22 1.74
N ILE A 311 -7.76 -4.94 1.65
CA ILE A 311 -8.02 -3.94 2.69
C ILE A 311 -9.53 -3.78 2.90
N TRP A 312 -10.29 -3.65 1.81
CA TRP A 312 -11.75 -3.53 1.86
C TRP A 312 -12.44 -4.74 2.49
N THR A 313 -12.07 -5.95 2.06
CA THR A 313 -12.63 -7.17 2.65
C THR A 313 -12.25 -7.32 4.12
N THR A 314 -11.03 -6.93 4.51
CA THR A 314 -10.60 -6.91 5.92
C THR A 314 -11.40 -5.90 6.75
N ALA A 315 -11.72 -4.74 6.18
CA ALA A 315 -12.57 -3.75 6.83
C ALA A 315 -14.03 -4.24 6.98
N LEU A 316 -14.55 -4.97 5.99
CA LEU A 316 -15.89 -5.56 6.07
C LEU A 316 -16.02 -6.63 7.18
N LEU A 317 -14.94 -7.34 7.53
CA LEU A 317 -14.97 -8.31 8.65
C LEU A 317 -15.29 -7.65 9.99
N HIS A 318 -14.94 -6.37 10.17
CA HIS A 318 -15.20 -5.59 11.39
C HIS A 318 -15.89 -4.26 11.01
N GLU A 319 -16.98 -4.35 10.25
CA GLU A 319 -17.66 -3.20 9.64
C GLU A 319 -18.23 -2.18 10.65
N GLY A 320 -18.49 -2.63 11.89
CA GLY A 320 -18.98 -1.78 12.97
C GLY A 320 -17.98 -0.70 13.38
N GLU A 321 -16.70 -1.07 13.47
CA GLU A 321 -15.62 -0.19 13.94
C GLU A 321 -14.85 0.48 12.81
N THR A 322 -14.60 -0.25 11.72
CA THR A 322 -13.63 0.17 10.69
C THR A 322 -14.25 0.95 9.53
N LEU A 323 -15.55 0.75 9.25
CA LEU A 323 -16.24 1.34 8.09
C LEU A 323 -17.35 2.32 8.48
N GLN A 324 -17.55 3.31 7.61
CA GLN A 324 -18.71 4.19 7.64
C GLN A 324 -20.01 3.43 7.31
N PRO A 325 -21.16 3.79 7.91
CA PRO A 325 -22.44 3.09 7.68
C PRO A 325 -22.86 2.97 6.21
N SER A 326 -22.48 3.92 5.34
CA SER A 326 -22.80 3.90 3.91
C SER A 326 -22.15 2.76 3.12
N ALA A 327 -21.02 2.25 3.61
CA ALA A 327 -20.16 1.27 2.94
C ALA A 327 -20.31 -0.17 3.49
N ARG A 328 -21.06 -0.35 4.59
CA ARG A 328 -21.34 -1.64 5.23
C ARG A 328 -22.15 -2.57 4.33
N PHE A 329 -22.28 -3.85 4.70
CA PHE A 329 -23.17 -4.77 3.98
C PHE A 329 -24.59 -4.20 3.90
N GLY A 330 -25.17 -4.19 2.69
CA GLY A 330 -26.47 -3.57 2.41
C GLY A 330 -26.47 -2.03 2.37
N GLY A 331 -25.31 -1.39 2.57
CA GLY A 331 -25.14 0.05 2.47
C GLY A 331 -25.27 0.57 1.04
N ARG A 332 -25.66 1.84 0.91
CA ARG A 332 -25.92 2.50 -0.40
C ARG A 332 -24.69 2.49 -1.33
N GLU A 333 -23.50 2.61 -0.78
CA GLU A 333 -22.25 2.68 -1.55
C GLU A 333 -21.49 1.35 -1.57
N HIS A 334 -22.00 0.29 -0.91
CA HIS A 334 -21.31 -1.00 -0.80
C HIS A 334 -21.03 -1.64 -2.16
N ALA A 335 -22.06 -1.81 -2.99
CA ALA A 335 -21.93 -2.41 -4.32
C ALA A 335 -21.02 -1.57 -5.23
N PHE A 336 -21.06 -0.24 -5.09
CA PHE A 336 -20.21 0.68 -5.85
C PHE A 336 -18.74 0.56 -5.43
N MET A 337 -18.45 0.50 -4.13
CA MET A 337 -17.10 0.32 -3.60
C MET A 337 -16.52 -1.05 -3.99
N PHE A 338 -17.33 -2.11 -3.92
CA PHE A 338 -16.96 -3.43 -4.40
C PHE A 338 -16.57 -3.39 -5.87
N ALA A 339 -17.43 -2.84 -6.74
CA ALA A 339 -17.18 -2.76 -8.18
C ALA A 339 -15.93 -1.93 -8.48
N LYS A 340 -15.75 -0.79 -7.79
CA LYS A 340 -14.58 0.09 -7.96
C LYS A 340 -13.26 -0.63 -7.66
N LEU A 341 -13.20 -1.35 -6.54
CA LEU A 341 -11.99 -2.04 -6.10
C LEU A 341 -11.76 -3.38 -6.83
N ALA A 342 -12.80 -4.00 -7.36
CA ALA A 342 -12.71 -5.24 -8.13
C ALA A 342 -12.38 -5.01 -9.62
N LEU A 343 -12.61 -3.81 -10.15
CA LEU A 343 -12.47 -3.52 -11.58
C LEU A 343 -11.05 -3.80 -12.11
N TYR A 344 -10.02 -3.23 -11.48
CA TYR A 344 -8.63 -3.49 -11.91
C TYR A 344 -8.19 -4.95 -11.72
N PRO A 345 -8.37 -5.58 -10.54
CA PRO A 345 -7.97 -6.97 -10.34
C PRO A 345 -8.62 -7.91 -11.37
N CYS A 346 -9.91 -7.75 -11.65
CA CYS A 346 -10.62 -8.54 -12.63
C CYS A 346 -10.11 -8.26 -14.05
N ALA A 347 -9.97 -6.99 -14.43
CA ALA A 347 -9.49 -6.61 -15.76
C ALA A 347 -8.07 -7.13 -16.04
N SER A 348 -7.14 -6.94 -15.11
CA SER A 348 -5.75 -7.41 -15.25
C SER A 348 -5.66 -8.93 -15.24
N LEU A 349 -6.48 -9.61 -14.44
CA LEU A 349 -6.52 -11.08 -14.41
C LEU A 349 -7.09 -11.65 -15.72
N LEU A 350 -8.15 -11.04 -16.26
CA LEU A 350 -8.71 -11.43 -17.56
C LEU A 350 -7.73 -11.17 -18.70
N ALA A 351 -7.03 -10.04 -18.70
CA ALA A 351 -5.98 -9.76 -19.68
C ALA A 351 -4.85 -10.79 -19.58
N PHE A 352 -4.38 -11.09 -18.36
CA PHE A 352 -3.38 -12.13 -18.13
C PHE A 352 -3.84 -13.50 -18.62
N ALA A 353 -5.04 -13.96 -18.23
CA ALA A 353 -5.60 -15.23 -18.67
C ALA A 353 -5.73 -15.27 -20.20
N SER A 354 -6.14 -14.16 -20.82
CA SER A 354 -6.22 -14.05 -22.28
C SER A 354 -4.85 -14.23 -22.94
N THR A 355 -3.75 -13.81 -22.31
CA THR A 355 -2.40 -14.09 -22.83
C THR A 355 -2.03 -15.58 -22.83
N CYS A 356 -2.67 -16.39 -21.98
CA CYS A 356 -2.45 -17.84 -21.93
C CYS A 356 -3.23 -18.57 -23.03
N PHE A 357 -4.43 -18.10 -23.37
CA PHE A 357 -5.33 -18.75 -24.32
C PHE A 357 -5.28 -18.16 -25.74
N LEU A 358 -5.12 -16.84 -25.87
CA LEU A 358 -5.13 -16.09 -27.14
C LEU A 358 -3.82 -15.31 -27.30
N SER A 359 -2.69 -16.02 -27.35
CA SER A 359 -1.35 -15.41 -27.44
C SER A 359 -1.23 -14.36 -28.55
N ARG A 360 -1.86 -14.60 -29.71
CA ARG A 360 -1.87 -13.72 -30.89
C ARG A 360 -2.57 -12.36 -30.67
N PHE A 361 -3.53 -12.26 -29.75
CA PHE A 361 -4.31 -11.05 -29.51
C PHE A 361 -4.00 -10.39 -28.15
N SER A 362 -2.99 -10.89 -27.43
CA SER A 362 -2.64 -10.45 -26.08
C SER A 362 -2.40 -8.95 -25.95
N THR A 363 -1.64 -8.36 -26.88
CA THR A 363 -1.34 -6.92 -26.92
C THR A 363 -2.58 -6.08 -27.18
N ALA A 364 -3.41 -6.47 -28.16
CA ALA A 364 -4.67 -5.80 -28.46
C ALA A 364 -5.63 -5.82 -27.25
N ILE A 365 -5.72 -6.95 -26.55
CA ILE A 365 -6.54 -7.08 -25.33
C ILE A 365 -6.01 -6.18 -24.21
N PHE A 366 -4.69 -6.10 -24.06
CA PHE A 366 -4.06 -5.20 -23.08
C PHE A 366 -4.32 -3.72 -23.37
N HIS A 367 -4.14 -3.28 -24.62
CA HIS A 367 -4.46 -1.90 -25.01
C HIS A 367 -5.95 -1.59 -24.85
N LEU A 368 -6.82 -2.53 -25.23
CA LEU A 368 -8.26 -2.39 -25.03
C LEU A 368 -8.59 -2.26 -23.54
N MET A 369 -7.96 -3.04 -22.67
CA MET A 369 -8.12 -2.95 -21.22
C MET A 369 -7.70 -1.56 -20.70
N GLN A 370 -6.52 -1.07 -21.12
CA GLN A 370 -6.00 0.25 -20.72
C GLN A 370 -6.94 1.40 -21.09
N ILE A 371 -7.64 1.29 -22.22
CA ILE A 371 -8.61 2.28 -22.68
C ILE A 371 -9.97 2.08 -21.99
N ALA A 372 -10.46 0.84 -21.92
CA ALA A 372 -11.81 0.52 -21.43
C ALA A 372 -11.98 0.76 -19.93
N VAL A 373 -10.95 0.47 -19.12
CA VAL A 373 -11.03 0.61 -17.65
C VAL A 373 -11.32 2.06 -17.22
N PRO A 374 -10.64 3.11 -17.73
CA PRO A 374 -11.00 4.49 -17.48
C PRO A 374 -12.47 4.83 -17.79
N PHE A 375 -12.99 4.40 -18.93
CA PHE A 375 -14.40 4.60 -19.27
C PHE A 375 -15.34 3.85 -18.32
N ALA A 376 -14.97 2.62 -17.93
CA ALA A 376 -15.73 1.84 -16.95
C ALA A 376 -15.75 2.53 -15.57
N PHE A 377 -14.66 3.19 -15.14
CA PHE A 377 -14.62 3.98 -13.92
C PHE A 377 -15.56 5.20 -13.98
N LEU A 378 -15.58 5.92 -15.11
CA LEU A 378 -16.47 7.08 -15.31
C LEU A 378 -17.95 6.67 -15.28
N LEU A 379 -18.27 5.55 -15.94
CA LEU A 379 -19.64 5.03 -16.05
C LEU A 379 -20.02 4.07 -14.91
N LEU A 380 -19.15 3.89 -13.91
CA LEU A 380 -19.27 2.83 -12.90
C LEU A 380 -20.60 2.88 -12.16
N ARG A 381 -21.09 4.07 -11.81
CA ARG A 381 -22.39 4.23 -11.12
C ARG A 381 -23.56 3.74 -11.96
N LEU A 382 -23.54 4.02 -13.27
CA LEU A 382 -24.60 3.61 -14.19
C LEU A 382 -24.52 2.11 -14.44
N LEU A 383 -23.32 1.57 -14.69
CA LEU A 383 -23.08 0.14 -14.91
C LEU A 383 -23.52 -0.71 -13.71
N VAL A 384 -23.19 -0.29 -12.48
CA VAL A 384 -23.59 -1.01 -11.26
C VAL A 384 -25.11 -0.99 -11.07
N ARG A 385 -25.76 0.16 -11.27
CA ARG A 385 -27.22 0.27 -11.16
C ARG A 385 -27.95 -0.61 -12.18
N LEU A 386 -27.50 -0.56 -13.44
CA LEU A 386 -28.07 -1.38 -14.51
C LEU A 386 -27.86 -2.87 -14.22
N GLY A 387 -26.65 -3.27 -13.80
CA GLY A 387 -26.32 -4.65 -13.46
C GLY A 387 -27.15 -5.19 -12.29
N LEU A 388 -27.33 -4.40 -11.23
CA LEU A 388 -28.19 -4.75 -10.10
C LEU A 388 -29.65 -4.88 -10.52
N ALA A 389 -30.17 -3.94 -11.31
CA ALA A 389 -31.55 -4.00 -11.81
C ALA A 389 -31.79 -5.25 -12.68
N LEU A 390 -30.82 -5.59 -13.54
CA LEU A 390 -30.90 -6.77 -14.40
C LEU A 390 -30.82 -8.07 -13.59
N LEU A 391 -29.96 -8.15 -12.57
CA LEU A 391 -29.91 -9.29 -11.65
C LEU A 391 -31.21 -9.44 -10.85
N CYS A 392 -31.78 -8.34 -10.35
CA CYS A 392 -33.08 -8.35 -9.68
C CYS A 392 -34.20 -8.81 -10.61
N ALA A 393 -34.23 -8.33 -11.86
CA ALA A 393 -35.21 -8.75 -12.85
C ALA A 393 -35.09 -10.25 -13.17
N MET A 394 -33.86 -10.76 -13.37
CA MET A 394 -33.64 -12.20 -13.58
C MET A 394 -34.02 -13.05 -12.37
N ARG A 395 -33.73 -12.57 -11.14
CA ARG A 395 -34.11 -13.30 -9.92
C ARG A 395 -35.61 -13.29 -9.67
N GLY A 396 -36.30 -12.19 -10.02
CA GLY A 396 -37.77 -12.11 -10.01
C GLY A 396 -38.42 -13.01 -11.08
N LEU A 397 -37.80 -13.15 -12.25
CA LEU A 397 -38.21 -14.11 -13.28
C LEU A 397 -37.95 -15.58 -12.89
N ALA A 398 -37.00 -15.83 -11.97
CA ALA A 398 -36.68 -17.15 -11.44
C ALA A 398 -37.52 -17.54 -10.21
N GLN A 399 -38.31 -16.62 -9.63
CA GLN A 399 -39.28 -16.89 -8.57
C GLN A 399 -40.76 -16.77 -9.02
N PRO A 400 -41.24 -17.47 -10.07
CA PRO A 400 -42.66 -17.68 -10.25
C PRO A 400 -43.11 -18.91 -9.45
N ALA A 401 -44.13 -18.73 -8.59
CA ALA A 401 -44.93 -19.79 -7.94
C ALA A 401 -44.34 -20.53 -6.71
N THR A 402 -44.14 -19.83 -5.59
CA THR A 402 -44.22 -20.48 -4.25
C THR A 402 -44.96 -19.65 -3.20
N GLN A 403 -45.25 -18.37 -3.43
CA GLN A 403 -46.04 -17.54 -2.51
C GLN A 403 -47.55 -17.52 -2.81
N ALA A 404 -48.03 -18.16 -3.87
CA ALA A 404 -49.45 -18.15 -4.22
C ALA A 404 -50.28 -19.27 -3.56
N GLU A 405 -49.66 -20.27 -2.91
CA GLU A 405 -50.38 -21.37 -2.25
C GLU A 405 -50.46 -21.25 -0.72
N GLU A 406 -49.60 -20.46 -0.05
CA GLU A 406 -49.68 -20.30 1.41
C GLU A 406 -50.76 -19.30 1.88
N ASP A 407 -51.17 -18.35 1.03
CA ASP A 407 -52.22 -17.36 1.37
C ASP A 407 -53.65 -17.90 1.21
N ALA A 408 -53.84 -19.13 0.71
CA ALA A 408 -55.17 -19.72 0.50
C ALA A 408 -55.70 -20.51 1.72
N HIS A 409 -54.88 -20.75 2.76
CA HIS A 409 -55.23 -21.63 3.88
C HIS A 409 -55.05 -21.01 5.28
N ALA A 410 -55.20 -19.69 5.43
CA ALA A 410 -55.36 -19.07 6.75
C ALA A 410 -56.87 -18.89 7.08
N PRO A 411 -57.44 -19.62 8.07
CA PRO A 411 -58.82 -19.44 8.47
C PRO A 411 -58.98 -18.09 9.19
N LEU A 412 -59.87 -17.25 8.65
CA LEU A 412 -60.37 -16.02 9.26
C LEU A 412 -60.95 -16.32 10.65
N LEU A 413 -60.27 -15.87 11.71
CA LEU A 413 -60.86 -15.74 13.04
C LEU A 413 -61.21 -14.27 13.31
N PRO A 414 -62.40 -13.96 13.87
CA PRO A 414 -62.93 -12.61 13.95
C PRO A 414 -62.31 -11.80 15.10
N ALA A 415 -62.21 -10.49 14.90
CA ALA A 415 -61.75 -9.52 15.88
C ALA A 415 -62.68 -9.47 17.12
N ALA A 416 -62.08 -9.40 18.31
CA ALA A 416 -62.76 -9.05 19.54
C ALA A 416 -62.54 -7.56 19.86
N CYS A 417 -63.62 -6.94 20.35
CA CYS A 417 -63.89 -5.51 20.56
C CYS A 417 -62.85 -4.70 21.34
#